data_AF-A0A7C5DH49-F1
#
_entry.id   AF-A0A7C5DH49-F1
#
_cell.length_a   1.000
_cell.length_b   1.000
_cell.length_c   1.000
_cell.angle_alpha   90.00
_cell.angle_beta   90.00
_cell.angle_gamma   90.00
#
_symmetry.space_group_name_H-M   'P 1'
#
loop_
_entity.id
_entity.type
_entity.pdbx_description
1 polymer ?
#
loop_
_entity_poly.entity_id
_entity_poly.type
_entity_poly.pdbx_seq_one_letter_code
_entity_poly.pdbx_strand_id
1 'polypeptide(L)'
;MFSCLGGVINVLFWNGLLALVVVILIVLLIFRVVKKVLILIINSVIGIFALIGFNTLFHANIVINFWSVIITAVGGIIGFIIVIGMHYLGWAF
;
A
#
# COMPACT_ATOMS: atom_id res chain seq x y z
N MET A 1 -28.11 -19.10 46.04
CA MET A 1 -27.19 -19.90 45.20
C MET A 1 -27.36 -19.65 43.69
N PHE A 2 -28.57 -19.33 43.19
CA PHE A 2 -28.81 -19.01 41.77
C PHE A 2 -28.33 -17.61 41.30
N SER A 3 -28.13 -16.65 42.22
CA SER A 3 -27.67 -15.30 41.88
C SER A 3 -26.21 -15.22 41.39
N CYS A 4 -25.35 -16.15 41.81
CA CYS A 4 -23.96 -16.19 41.34
C CYS A 4 -23.81 -16.78 39.93
N LEU A 5 -24.70 -17.70 39.52
CA LEU A 5 -24.65 -18.30 38.18
C LEU A 5 -24.95 -17.28 37.07
N GLY A 6 -25.92 -16.39 37.30
CA GLY A 6 -26.30 -15.35 36.33
C GLY A 6 -25.19 -14.33 36.06
N GLY A 7 -24.37 -14.01 37.09
CA GLY A 7 -23.23 -13.11 36.95
C GLY A 7 -22.11 -13.71 36.08
N VAL A 8 -21.80 -15.00 36.27
CA VAL A 8 -20.75 -15.70 35.51
C VAL A 8 -21.10 -15.82 34.02
N ILE A 9 -22.37 -16.11 33.70
CA ILE A 9 -22.86 -16.19 32.31
C ILE A 9 -22.78 -14.83 31.61
N ASN A 10 -23.11 -13.75 32.32
CA ASN A 10 -23.03 -12.39 31.77
C ASN A 10 -21.57 -12.02 31.45
N VAL A 11 -20.63 -12.27 32.36
CA VAL A 11 -19.20 -11.99 32.14
C VAL A 11 -18.62 -12.78 30.95
N LEU A 12 -18.98 -14.06 30.81
CA LEU A 12 -18.58 -14.87 29.65
C LEU A 12 -19.14 -14.34 28.32
N PHE A 13 -20.40 -13.87 28.32
CA PHE A 13 -21.04 -13.30 27.13
C PHE A 13 -20.40 -11.97 26.70
N TRP A 14 -20.12 -11.07 27.65
CA TRP A 14 -19.41 -9.80 27.40
C TRP A 14 -17.97 -10.02 26.91
N ASN A 15 -17.27 -11.02 27.45
CA ASN A 15 -15.93 -11.39 26.98
C ASN A 15 -15.96 -11.95 25.54
N GLY A 16 -16.98 -12.75 25.19
CA GLY A 16 -17.19 -13.24 23.83
C GLY A 16 -17.46 -12.12 22.82
N LEU A 17 -18.30 -11.14 23.19
CA LEU A 17 -18.56 -9.95 22.39
C LEU A 17 -17.31 -9.10 22.19
N LEU A 18 -16.53 -8.86 23.25
CA LEU A 18 -15.27 -8.12 23.17
C LEU A 18 -14.26 -8.81 22.25
N ALA A 19 -14.11 -10.13 22.36
CA ALA A 19 -13.24 -10.90 21.47
C ALA A 19 -13.67 -10.77 20.00
N LEU A 20 -14.97 -10.80 19.73
CA LEU A 20 -15.53 -10.67 18.39
C LEU A 20 -15.28 -9.27 17.78
N VAL A 21 -15.42 -8.21 18.59
CA VAL A 21 -15.10 -6.83 18.19
C VAL A 21 -13.61 -6.68 17.86
N VAL A 22 -12.73 -7.25 18.67
CA VAL A 22 -11.27 -7.21 18.44
C VAL A 22 -10.91 -7.91 17.13
N VAL A 23 -11.49 -9.09 16.87
CA VAL A 23 -11.26 -9.84 15.62
C VAL A 23 -11.72 -9.02 14.41
N ILE A 24 -12.89 -8.40 14.46
CA ILE A 24 -13.39 -7.54 13.36
C ILE A 24 -12.44 -6.36 13.11
N LEU A 25 -11.96 -5.70 14.16
CA LEU A 25 -11.00 -4.60 14.03
C LEU A 25 -9.70 -5.04 13.36
N ILE A 26 -9.18 -6.21 13.73
CA ILE A 26 -7.95 -6.78 13.14
C ILE A 26 -8.17 -7.10 11.65
N VAL A 27 -9.29 -7.74 11.30
CA VAL A 27 -9.63 -8.06 9.89
C VAL A 27 -9.75 -6.79 9.06
N LEU A 28 -10.41 -5.75 9.58
CA LEU A 28 -10.55 -4.45 8.90
C LEU A 28 -9.19 -3.78 8.69
N LEU A 29 -8.27 -3.87 9.66
CA LEU A 29 -6.91 -3.36 9.54
C LEU A 29 -6.12 -4.08 8.44
N ILE A 30 -6.14 -5.42 8.44
CA ILE A 30 -5.47 -6.24 7.43
C ILE A 30 -6.01 -5.91 6.03
N PHE A 31 -7.33 -5.83 5.89
CA PHE A 31 -7.96 -5.54 4.60
C PHE A 31 -7.59 -4.16 4.05
N ARG A 32 -7.44 -3.16 4.92
CA ARG A 32 -6.93 -1.84 4.54
C ARG A 32 -5.48 -1.90 4.04
N VAL A 33 -4.62 -2.69 4.68
CA VAL A 33 -3.22 -2.84 4.26
C VAL A 33 -3.12 -3.57 2.92
N VAL A 34 -3.83 -4.68 2.74
CA VAL A 34 -3.81 -5.46 1.49
C VAL A 34 -4.23 -4.60 0.29
N LYS A 35 -5.28 -3.79 0.44
CA LYS A 35 -5.71 -2.86 -0.62
C LYS A 35 -4.63 -1.85 -1.00
N LYS A 36 -3.87 -1.32 -0.03
CA LYS A 36 -2.77 -0.40 -0.31
C LYS A 36 -1.63 -1.06 -1.07
N VAL A 37 -1.31 -2.32 -0.74
CA VAL A 37 -0.28 -3.09 -1.45
C VAL A 37 -0.66 -3.30 -2.92
N LEU A 38 -1.92 -3.65 -3.20
CA LEU A 38 -2.40 -3.79 -4.58
C LEU A 38 -2.29 -2.49 -5.38
N ILE A 39 -2.63 -1.35 -4.76
CA ILE A 39 -2.48 -0.03 -5.40
C ILE A 39 -1.00 0.26 -5.70
N LEU A 40 -0.10 -0.11 -4.79
CA LEU A 40 1.33 0.11 -4.97
C LEU A 40 1.91 -0.72 -6.12
N ILE A 41 1.44 -1.96 -6.28
CA ILE A 41 1.80 -2.82 -7.43
C ILE A 41 1.29 -2.21 -8.74
N ILE A 42 0.03 -1.77 -8.78
CA ILE A 42 -0.55 -1.16 -9.98
C ILE A 42 0.20 0.13 -10.35
N ASN A 43 0.51 0.98 -9.36
CA ASN A 43 1.29 2.20 -9.57
C ASN A 43 2.71 1.89 -10.07
N SER A 44 3.34 0.83 -9.56
CA SER A 44 4.65 0.37 -10.04
C SER A 44 4.59 -0.06 -11.51
N VAL A 45 3.60 -0.88 -11.86
CA VAL A 45 3.41 -1.35 -13.25
C VAL A 45 3.15 -0.18 -14.18
N ILE A 46 2.21 0.70 -13.85
CA ILE A 46 1.91 1.90 -14.63
C ILE A 46 3.15 2.79 -14.76
N GLY A 47 3.91 2.96 -13.68
CA GLY A 47 5.15 3.72 -13.66
C GLY A 47 6.19 3.18 -14.63
N ILE A 48 6.43 1.86 -14.61
CA ILE A 48 7.35 1.21 -15.54
C ILE A 48 6.88 1.41 -16.99
N PHE A 49 5.60 1.19 -17.28
CA PHE A 49 5.05 1.41 -18.61
C PHE A 49 5.19 2.88 -19.06
N ALA A 50 4.98 3.83 -18.15
CA ALA A 50 5.16 5.26 -18.43
C ALA A 50 6.63 5.61 -18.74
N LEU A 51 7.59 5.08 -17.97
CA LEU A 51 9.02 5.27 -18.25
C LEU A 51 9.43 4.68 -19.59
N ILE A 52 9.01 3.46 -19.89
CA ILE A 52 9.30 2.80 -21.17
C ILE A 52 8.69 3.59 -22.32
N GLY A 53 7.43 3.99 -22.21
CA GLY A 53 6.74 4.79 -23.22
C GLY A 53 7.38 6.18 -23.40
N PHE A 54 7.87 6.79 -22.34
CA PHE A 54 8.56 8.07 -22.42
C PHE A 54 9.93 7.93 -23.10
N ASN A 55 10.70 6.88 -22.79
CA ASN A 55 11.98 6.60 -23.46
C ASN A 55 11.79 6.36 -24.97
N THR A 56 10.75 5.61 -25.38
CA THR A 56 10.49 5.35 -26.81
C THR A 56 9.96 6.57 -27.57
N LEU A 57 9.12 7.40 -26.95
CA LEU A 57 8.53 8.58 -27.61
C LEU A 57 9.48 9.78 -27.65
N PHE A 58 10.23 10.03 -26.57
CA PHE A 58 11.08 11.21 -26.43
C PHE A 58 12.56 10.94 -26.72
N HIS A 59 12.95 9.68 -26.99
CA HIS A 59 14.36 9.26 -27.13
C HIS A 59 15.24 9.71 -25.94
N ALA A 60 14.61 9.99 -24.80
CA ALA A 60 15.29 10.32 -23.57
C ALA A 60 15.83 9.01 -23.02
N ASN A 61 17.14 8.80 -23.16
CA ASN A 61 17.87 7.58 -22.79
C ASN A 61 17.93 7.42 -21.26
N ILE A 62 16.75 7.33 -20.64
CA ILE A 62 16.53 7.24 -19.20
C ILE A 62 16.91 5.84 -18.78
N VAL A 63 17.94 5.73 -17.96
CA VAL A 63 18.35 4.48 -17.34
C VAL A 63 17.24 4.03 -16.38
N ILE A 64 16.60 2.90 -16.67
CA ILE A 64 15.56 2.33 -15.81
C ILE A 64 16.27 1.52 -14.72
N ASN A 65 16.65 2.18 -13.64
CA ASN A 65 17.26 1.54 -12.48
C ASN A 65 16.24 1.15 -11.41
N PHE A 66 16.63 0.24 -10.52
CA PHE A 66 15.77 -0.23 -9.42
C PHE A 66 15.20 0.93 -8.58
N TRP A 67 15.98 2.00 -8.41
CA TRP A 67 15.58 3.22 -7.72
C TRP A 67 14.44 3.97 -8.41
N SER A 68 14.45 4.10 -9.74
CA SER A 68 13.37 4.78 -10.45
C SER A 68 12.06 4.02 -10.34
N VAL A 69 12.11 2.68 -10.36
CA VAL A 69 10.93 1.83 -10.15
C VAL A 69 10.34 2.04 -8.76
N ILE A 70 11.16 2.10 -7.71
CA ILE A 70 10.67 2.34 -6.33
C ILE A 70 10.03 3.73 -6.21
N ILE A 71 10.69 4.77 -6.70
CA ILE A 71 10.18 6.14 -6.62
C ILE A 71 8.83 6.25 -7.34
N THR A 72 8.70 5.62 -8.50
CA THR A 72 7.47 5.62 -9.28
C THR A 72 6.39 4.71 -8.65
N ALA A 73 6.76 3.61 -8.01
CA ALA A 73 5.84 2.74 -7.29
C ALA A 73 5.22 3.43 -6.06
N VAL A 74 6.03 4.16 -5.30
CA VAL A 74 5.59 4.87 -4.09
C VAL A 74 4.85 6.17 -4.44
N GLY A 75 5.38 6.94 -5.39
CA GLY A 75 4.85 8.26 -5.77
C GLY A 75 3.82 8.24 -6.91
N GLY A 76 3.64 7.11 -7.60
CA GLY A 76 2.80 7.02 -8.80
C GLY A 76 3.23 8.03 -9.87
N ILE A 77 2.25 8.77 -10.40
CA ILE A 77 2.48 9.82 -11.43
C ILE A 77 3.39 10.94 -10.90
N ILE A 78 3.31 11.30 -9.62
CA ILE A 78 4.17 12.34 -9.05
C ILE A 78 5.62 11.83 -9.01
N GLY A 79 5.82 10.57 -8.61
CA GLY A 79 7.12 9.91 -8.63
C GLY A 79 7.72 9.85 -10.04
N PHE A 80 6.89 9.59 -11.04
CA PHE A 80 7.28 9.60 -12.45
C PHE A 80 7.84 10.96 -12.90
N ILE A 81 7.13 12.05 -12.58
CA ILE A 81 7.56 13.42 -12.92
C ILE A 81 8.90 13.74 -12.25
N ILE A 82 9.09 13.31 -11.00
CA ILE A 82 10.34 13.50 -10.26
C ILE A 82 11.48 12.76 -10.96
N VAL A 83 11.29 11.50 -11.34
CA VAL A 83 12.32 10.71 -12.04
C VAL A 83 12.72 11.37 -13.35
N ILE A 84 11.76 11.85 -14.13
CA ILE A 84 12.03 12.60 -15.37
C ILE A 84 12.82 13.88 -15.06
N GLY A 85 12.38 14.66 -14.07
CA GLY A 85 13.07 15.89 -13.67
C GLY A 85 14.51 15.63 -13.23
N MET A 86 14.76 14.59 -12.45
CA MET A 86 16.10 14.19 -12.02
C MET A 86 16.99 13.73 -13.17
N HIS A 87 16.42 13.06 -14.18
CA HIS A 87 17.15 12.70 -15.39
C HIS A 87 17.63 13.94 -16.15
N TYR A 88 16.78 14.96 -16.33
CA TYR A 88 17.17 16.21 -16.97
C TYR A 88 18.20 17.03 -16.16
N LEU A 89 18.21 16.88 -14.83
CA LEU A 89 19.22 17.49 -13.96
C LEU A 89 20.58 16.77 -13.99
N GLY A 90 20.71 15.68 -14.76
CA GLY A 90 21.94 14.89 -14.85
C GLY A 90 22.22 14.05 -13.59
N TRP A 91 21.30 14.04 -12.63
CA TRP A 91 21.36 13.18 -11.43
C TRP A 91 20.77 11.80 -11.73
N ALA A 92 20.97 11.32 -12.96
CA ALA A 92 20.41 10.08 -13.43
C ALA A 92 20.96 8.94 -12.57
N PHE A 93 20.07 8.36 -11.76
CA PHE A 93 20.23 7.01 -11.26
C PHE A 93 20.06 6.06 -12.42
#